data_AF-K1TYF3-F1
#
_entry.id   AF-K1TYF3-F1
#
_cell.length_a   1.000
_cell.length_b   1.000
_cell.length_c   1.000
_cell.angle_alpha   90.00
_cell.angle_beta   90.00
_cell.angle_gamma   90.00
#
_symmetry.space_group_name_H-M   'P 1'
#
loop_
_entity.id
_entity.type
_entity.pdbx_description
1 polymer ?
#
loop_
_entity_poly.entity_id
_entity_poly.type
_entity_poly.pdbx_seq_one_letter_code
_entity_poly.pdbx_strand_id
1 'polypeptide(L)'
;MTRLFPALAPVRTDIELVKSLKGLRVAADATLISGGRVIDRQSGEVQFTDGALSGICIFNLSAKAAEYINNGEISLDTALLKALYLATFEATKKWTTTIRDWAQVYGELSIMYEGRLPE
;
A
#
# COMPACT_ATOMS: atom_id res chain seq x y z
N MET A 1 4.49 -38.21 7.84
CA MET A 1 3.48 -37.13 7.97
C MET A 1 4.11 -35.84 7.47
N THR A 2 3.62 -35.27 6.38
CA THR A 2 4.06 -33.96 5.87
C THR A 2 3.39 -32.87 6.71
N ARG A 3 4.16 -31.92 7.24
CA ARG A 3 3.58 -30.78 7.96
C ARG A 3 2.84 -29.90 6.96
N LEU A 4 1.58 -29.57 7.25
CA LEU A 4 0.76 -28.67 6.44
C LEU A 4 1.02 -27.22 6.86
N PHE A 5 1.16 -26.34 5.89
CA PHE A 5 1.33 -24.91 6.09
C PHE A 5 0.41 -24.15 5.13
N PRO A 6 -0.09 -22.97 5.52
CA PRO A 6 -0.83 -22.12 4.60
C PRO A 6 0.10 -21.62 3.49
N ALA A 7 -0.28 -21.86 2.23
CA ALA A 7 0.41 -21.38 1.04
C ALA A 7 -0.55 -20.55 0.20
N LEU A 8 -0.03 -19.56 -0.56
CA LEU A 8 -0.85 -18.59 -1.31
C LEU A 8 -1.82 -17.78 -0.44
N ALA A 9 -1.45 -17.56 0.82
CA ALA A 9 -2.24 -16.80 1.77
C ALA A 9 -1.72 -15.35 1.89
N PRO A 10 -2.60 -14.39 2.24
CA PRO A 10 -2.16 -13.08 2.70
C PRO A 10 -1.22 -13.21 3.89
N VAL A 11 -0.15 -12.42 3.88
CA VAL A 11 0.84 -12.44 4.96
C VAL A 11 0.44 -11.40 5.98
N ARG A 12 0.15 -11.85 7.20
CA ARG A 12 -0.20 -10.95 8.31
C ARG A 12 0.99 -10.08 8.67
N THR A 13 0.72 -8.81 8.94
CA THR A 13 1.72 -7.84 9.37
C THR A 13 1.24 -7.15 10.64
N ASP A 14 2.08 -6.30 11.20
CA ASP A 14 1.64 -5.34 12.21
C ASP A 14 0.52 -4.48 11.63
N ILE A 15 -0.64 -4.50 12.30
CA ILE A 15 -1.84 -3.78 11.92
C ILE A 15 -1.59 -2.27 11.96
N GLU A 16 -0.86 -1.77 12.95
CA GLU A 16 -0.60 -0.33 13.11
C GLU A 16 0.18 0.24 11.91
N LEU A 17 1.02 -0.59 11.29
CA LEU A 17 1.82 -0.21 10.13
C LEU A 17 1.04 -0.17 8.82
N VAL A 18 -0.09 -0.87 8.71
CA VAL A 18 -0.81 -1.06 7.43
C VAL A 18 -2.26 -0.56 7.47
N LYS A 19 -2.82 -0.28 8.64
CA LYS A 19 -4.21 0.16 8.80
C LYS A 19 -4.53 1.44 8.01
N SER A 20 -3.62 2.42 8.02
CA SER A 20 -3.77 3.67 7.25
C SER A 20 -3.57 3.48 5.74
N LEU A 21 -2.96 2.36 5.34
CA LEU A 21 -2.67 2.02 3.94
C LEU A 21 -3.74 1.10 3.34
N LYS A 22 -4.76 0.69 4.11
CA LYS A 22 -5.81 -0.23 3.66
C LYS A 22 -6.43 0.23 2.34
N GLY A 23 -6.42 -0.64 1.33
CA GLY A 23 -6.93 -0.37 -0.01
C GLY A 23 -5.87 0.13 -1.00
N LEU A 24 -4.70 0.56 -0.54
CA LEU A 24 -3.59 0.96 -1.40
C LEU A 24 -3.05 -0.26 -2.18
N ARG A 25 -2.79 -0.05 -3.47
CA ARG A 25 -2.10 -0.98 -4.36
C ARG A 25 -0.85 -0.31 -4.91
N VAL A 26 0.28 -1.00 -4.86
CA VAL A 26 1.58 -0.46 -5.25
C VAL A 26 2.40 -1.52 -5.97
N ALA A 27 3.12 -1.13 -7.01
CA ALA A 27 4.19 -1.96 -7.57
C ALA A 27 5.39 -1.95 -6.61
N ALA A 28 5.79 -3.13 -6.13
CA ALA A 28 6.82 -3.30 -5.12
C ALA A 28 7.67 -4.54 -5.39
N ASP A 29 8.93 -4.47 -4.95
CA ASP A 29 9.78 -5.63 -4.78
C ASP A 29 9.61 -6.20 -3.38
N ALA A 30 9.09 -7.43 -3.31
CA ALA A 30 8.99 -8.21 -2.09
C ALA A 30 10.14 -9.21 -2.01
N THR A 31 10.80 -9.27 -0.86
CA THR A 31 11.96 -10.15 -0.61
C THR A 31 11.68 -11.02 0.60
N LEU A 32 11.76 -12.33 0.43
CA LEU A 32 11.74 -13.29 1.54
C LEU A 32 13.16 -13.46 2.09
N ILE A 33 13.31 -13.24 3.38
CA ILE A 33 14.57 -13.32 4.13
C ILE A 33 14.40 -14.39 5.21
N SER A 34 15.37 -15.28 5.38
CA SER A 34 15.39 -16.21 6.51
C SER A 34 16.80 -16.34 7.06
N GLY A 35 16.96 -16.20 8.38
CA GLY A 35 18.28 -16.25 9.02
C GLY A 35 19.28 -15.22 8.47
N GLY A 36 18.81 -14.05 8.05
CA GLY A 36 19.64 -12.99 7.45
C GLY A 36 20.05 -13.23 5.99
N ARG A 37 19.56 -14.30 5.34
CA ARG A 37 19.81 -14.57 3.91
C ARG A 37 18.56 -14.32 3.09
N VAL A 38 18.74 -13.72 1.92
CA VAL A 38 17.68 -13.60 0.92
C VAL A 38 17.42 -14.98 0.32
N ILE A 39 16.18 -15.45 0.45
CA ILE A 39 15.72 -16.75 -0.05
C ILE A 39 15.09 -16.59 -1.43
N ASP A 40 14.26 -15.56 -1.60
CA ASP A 40 13.59 -15.30 -2.87
C ASP A 40 13.19 -13.83 -2.99
N ARG A 41 12.97 -13.38 -4.23
CA ARG A 41 12.49 -12.03 -4.55
C ARG A 41 11.39 -12.12 -5.59
N GLN A 42 10.34 -11.34 -5.40
CA GLN A 42 9.22 -11.23 -6.34
C GLN A 42 8.89 -9.76 -6.53
N SER A 43 8.74 -9.33 -7.79
CA SER A 43 8.25 -7.99 -8.13
C SER A 43 6.81 -8.08 -8.61
N GLY A 44 5.97 -7.13 -8.22
CA GLY A 44 4.58 -7.08 -8.67
C GLY A 44 3.71 -6.14 -7.86
N GLU A 45 2.40 -6.17 -8.11
CA GLU A 45 1.44 -5.40 -7.33
C GLU A 45 1.25 -6.03 -5.94
N VAL A 46 1.47 -5.22 -4.91
CA VAL A 46 1.17 -5.50 -3.51
C VAL A 46 -0.06 -4.70 -3.10
N GLN A 47 -1.01 -5.37 -2.47
CA GLN A 47 -2.21 -4.75 -1.92
C GLN A 47 -2.16 -4.75 -0.39
N PHE A 48 -2.37 -3.59 0.20
CA PHE A 48 -2.52 -3.43 1.64
C PHE A 48 -3.97 -3.69 2.06
N THR A 49 -4.14 -4.64 2.98
CA THR A 49 -5.45 -5.01 3.53
C THR A 49 -5.49 -4.76 5.03
N ASP A 50 -6.57 -5.16 5.69
CA ASP A 50 -6.74 -4.97 7.13
C ASP A 50 -5.80 -5.89 7.93
N GLY A 51 -4.58 -5.41 8.21
CA GLY A 51 -3.58 -6.18 8.95
C GLY A 51 -2.79 -7.21 8.13
N ALA A 52 -2.85 -7.16 6.80
CA ALA A 52 -2.12 -8.09 5.95
C ALA A 52 -1.71 -7.48 4.60
N LEU A 53 -0.68 -8.08 4.01
CA LEU A 53 -0.25 -7.85 2.64
C LEU A 53 -0.80 -8.95 1.74
N SER A 54 -1.27 -8.55 0.56
CA SER A 54 -1.81 -9.43 -0.47
C SER A 54 -1.19 -9.08 -1.83
N GLY A 55 -1.47 -9.89 -2.84
CA GLY A 55 -0.90 -9.77 -4.18
C GLY A 55 -0.22 -11.05 -4.61
N ILE A 56 -0.09 -11.25 -5.92
CA ILE A 56 0.48 -12.48 -6.49
C ILE A 56 1.92 -12.70 -6.00
N CYS A 57 2.73 -11.63 -5.96
CA CYS A 57 4.09 -11.69 -5.45
C CYS A 57 4.13 -12.10 -3.96
N ILE A 58 3.22 -11.60 -3.13
CA ILE A 58 3.12 -11.96 -1.71
C ILE A 58 2.68 -13.42 -1.53
N PHE A 59 1.71 -13.89 -2.32
CA PHE A 59 1.23 -15.27 -2.27
C PHE A 59 2.31 -16.28 -2.68
N ASN A 60 3.09 -15.95 -3.72
CA ASN A 60 4.21 -16.79 -4.15
C ASN A 60 5.29 -16.88 -3.06
N LEU A 61 5.63 -15.75 -2.43
CA LEU A 61 6.58 -15.72 -1.33
C LEU A 61 6.04 -16.43 -0.07
N SER A 62 4.73 -16.33 0.22
CA SER A 62 4.13 -17.02 1.37
C SER A 62 4.17 -18.54 1.22
N ALA A 63 3.97 -19.05 -0.01
CA ALA A 63 4.14 -20.46 -0.32
C ALA A 63 5.59 -20.93 -0.08
N LYS A 64 6.60 -20.15 -0.49
CA LYS A 64 8.01 -20.48 -0.24
C LYS A 64 8.39 -20.35 1.24
N ALA A 65 7.86 -19.34 1.94
CA ALA A 65 8.12 -19.11 3.36
C ALA A 65 7.66 -20.29 4.24
N ALA A 66 6.64 -21.04 3.81
CA ALA A 66 6.18 -22.25 4.49
C ALA A 66 7.26 -23.34 4.61
N GLU A 67 8.24 -23.39 3.69
CA GLU A 67 9.37 -24.32 3.75
C GLU A 67 10.37 -23.93 4.86
N TYR A 68 10.40 -22.65 5.24
CA TYR A 68 11.32 -22.06 6.21
C TYR A 68 10.58 -21.78 7.53
N ILE A 69 10.31 -22.87 8.26
CA ILE A 69 9.54 -22.95 9.51
C ILE A 69 9.75 -21.71 10.40
N ASN A 70 8.72 -20.86 10.46
CA ASN A 70 8.54 -19.76 11.42
C ASN A 70 9.67 -18.72 11.51
N ASN A 71 10.57 -18.66 10.52
CA ASN A 71 11.75 -17.80 10.52
C ASN A 71 11.93 -17.03 9.21
N GLY A 72 10.86 -16.93 8.42
CA GLY A 72 10.80 -16.15 7.18
C GLY A 72 10.23 -14.76 7.43
N GLU A 73 10.98 -13.72 7.10
CA GLU A 73 10.57 -12.32 7.11
C GLU A 73 10.38 -11.85 5.66
N ILE A 74 9.30 -11.13 5.37
CA ILE A 74 9.08 -10.52 4.06
C ILE A 74 9.32 -9.01 4.18
N SER A 75 10.29 -8.51 3.41
CA SER A 75 10.62 -7.09 3.30
C SER A 75 10.09 -6.50 1.99
N LEU A 76 9.61 -5.26 2.04
CA LEU A 76 9.15 -4.49 0.87
C LEU A 76 10.01 -3.24 0.68
N ASP A 77 10.29 -2.89 -0.57
CA ASP A 77 11.00 -1.66 -0.95
C ASP A 77 10.13 -0.40 -0.94
N THR A 78 8.86 -0.51 -0.55
CA THR A 78 7.87 0.58 -0.59
C THR A 78 8.04 1.65 0.49
N ALA A 79 9.20 1.73 1.16
CA ALA A 79 9.44 2.65 2.26
C ALA A 79 9.22 4.12 1.84
N LEU A 80 9.65 4.49 0.64
CA LEU A 80 9.45 5.84 0.07
C LEU A 80 7.98 6.15 -0.18
N LEU A 81 7.24 5.22 -0.81
CA LEU A 81 5.82 5.45 -1.07
C LEU A 81 5.03 5.51 0.24
N LYS A 82 5.36 4.66 1.22
CA LYS A 82 4.74 4.69 2.55
C LYS A 82 4.97 6.04 3.23
N ALA A 83 6.20 6.55 3.21
CA ALA A 83 6.52 7.87 3.77
C ALA A 83 5.76 8.99 3.05
N LEU A 84 5.72 8.97 1.72
CA LEU A 84 5.04 9.97 0.91
C LEU A 84 3.52 9.97 1.15
N TYR A 85 2.90 8.79 1.17
CA TYR A 85 1.47 8.64 1.42
C TYR A 85 1.09 9.11 2.83
N LEU A 86 1.85 8.71 3.85
CA LEU A 86 1.58 9.14 5.23
C LEU A 86 1.72 10.66 5.37
N ALA A 87 2.75 11.26 4.74
CA ALA A 87 2.94 12.71 4.77
C ALA A 87 1.79 13.48 4.09
N THR A 88 1.35 13.02 2.90
CA THR A 88 0.22 13.65 2.21
C THR A 88 -1.10 13.44 2.95
N PHE A 89 -1.33 12.25 3.52
CA PHE A 89 -2.51 11.99 4.34
C PHE A 89 -2.57 12.90 5.58
N GLU A 90 -1.48 13.05 6.32
CA GLU A 90 -1.42 13.97 7.47
C GLU A 90 -1.57 15.43 7.07
N ALA A 91 -1.02 15.84 5.92
CA ALA A 91 -1.19 17.20 5.41
C ALA A 91 -2.66 17.48 5.04
N THR A 92 -3.28 16.58 4.28
CA THR A 92 -4.66 16.71 3.80
C THR A 92 -5.69 16.69 4.93
N LYS A 93 -5.45 15.99 6.04
CA LYS A 93 -6.29 16.07 7.25
C LYS A 93 -6.46 17.50 7.78
N LYS A 94 -5.47 18.36 7.56
CA LYS A 94 -5.48 19.75 8.04
C LYS A 94 -6.07 20.72 7.01
N TRP A 95 -6.37 20.26 5.80
CA TRP A 95 -6.95 21.08 4.73
C TRP A 95 -8.47 21.16 4.84
N THR A 96 -8.96 21.63 5.98
CA THR A 96 -10.40 21.72 6.27
C THR A 96 -10.99 23.09 5.96
N THR A 97 -10.15 24.11 5.75
CA THR A 97 -10.61 25.46 5.42
C THR A 97 -11.09 25.53 3.97
N THR A 98 -12.25 26.17 3.75
CA THR A 98 -12.75 26.44 2.40
C THR A 98 -11.90 27.49 1.70
N ILE A 99 -11.86 27.44 0.37
CA ILE A 99 -11.23 28.49 -0.42
C ILE A 99 -12.04 29.77 -0.23
N ARG A 100 -11.37 30.85 0.21
CA ARG A 100 -12.00 32.16 0.40
C ARG A 100 -12.48 32.71 -0.94
N ASP A 101 -13.66 33.33 -0.91
CA ASP A 101 -14.28 33.98 -2.08
C ASP A 101 -14.45 33.06 -3.31
N TRP A 102 -14.55 31.74 -3.08
CA TRP A 102 -14.61 30.75 -4.16
C TRP A 102 -15.77 30.99 -5.14
N ALA A 103 -16.93 31.45 -4.66
CA ALA A 103 -18.08 31.74 -5.53
C ALA A 103 -17.76 32.83 -6.57
N GLN A 104 -17.01 33.85 -6.19
CA GLN A 104 -16.59 34.92 -7.12
C GLN A 104 -15.59 34.37 -8.15
N VAL A 105 -14.55 33.67 -7.67
CA VAL A 105 -13.52 33.06 -8.54
C VAL A 105 -14.16 32.06 -9.51
N TYR A 106 -15.11 31.25 -9.04
CA TYR A 106 -15.85 30.31 -9.88
C TYR A 106 -16.66 31.03 -10.95
N GLY A 107 -17.35 32.12 -10.61
CA GLY A 107 -18.10 32.93 -11.56
C GLY A 107 -17.22 33.51 -12.68
N GLU A 108 -16.06 34.07 -12.32
CA GLU A 108 -15.09 34.58 -13.29
C GLU A 108 -14.54 33.47 -14.19
N LEU A 109 -14.21 32.31 -13.61
CA LEU A 109 -13.74 31.14 -14.38
C LEU A 109 -14.81 30.59 -15.34
N SER A 110 -16.08 30.54 -14.93
CA SER A 110 -17.18 30.07 -15.77
C SER A 110 -17.42 30.97 -16.99
N ILE A 111 -17.19 32.28 -16.87
CA ILE A 111 -17.27 33.22 -17.99
C ILE A 111 -16.06 33.07 -18.91
N MET A 112 -14.84 33.00 -18.36
CA MET A 112 -13.61 32.87 -19.16
C MET A 112 -13.52 31.53 -19.91
N TYR A 113 -14.09 30.48 -19.33
CA TYR A 113 -14.01 29.11 -19.83
C TYR A 113 -15.41 28.50 -19.99
N GLU A 114 -16.25 29.15 -20.80
CA GLU A 114 -17.62 28.70 -21.05
C GLU A 114 -17.67 27.23 -21.55
N GLY A 115 -18.58 26.45 -20.97
CA GLY A 115 -18.77 25.03 -21.29
C GLY A 115 -17.66 24.08 -20.81
N ARG A 116 -16.68 24.56 -20.02
CA ARG A 116 -15.60 23.71 -19.45
C ARG A 116 -15.81 23.32 -17.99
N LEU A 117 -16.62 24.09 -17.25
CA LEU A 117 -16.93 23.82 -15.85
C LEU A 117 -18.32 23.16 -15.73
N PRO A 118 -18.52 22.29 -14.72
CA PRO A 118 -19.83 21.70 -14.44
C PRO A 118 -20.87 22.78 -14.07
N GLU A 119 -22.14 22.56 -14.43
CA GLU A 119 -23.27 23.32 -13.89
C GLU A 119 -23.61 22.91 -12.45
#